data_AF-A0A5K3FTI9-F1
#
_entry.id   AF-A0A5K3FTI9-F1
#
_cell.length_a   1.000
_cell.length_b   1.000
_cell.length_c   1.000
_cell.angle_alpha   90.00
_cell.angle_beta   90.00
_cell.angle_gamma   90.00
#
_symmetry.space_group_name_H-M   'P 1'
#
loop_
_entity.id
_entity.type
_entity.pdbx_description
1 polymer ?
#
loop_
_entity_poly.entity_id
_entity_poly.type
_entity_poly.pdbx_seq_one_letter_code
_entity_poly.pdbx_strand_id
1 'polypeptide(L)'
;MFESQKKSYNYENNTCTGLCGSYRRMVWSTASSVGCYQHYCERNGDSTKPLHIMACLLKPVVLDVNERPYKKGRPCSECPYGPDCKRNQCTQKEMTTTSPTS
;
A
#
# COMPACT_ATOMS: atom_id res chain seq x y z
N MET A 1 -11.95 0.31 -6.04
CA MET A 1 -10.94 1.02 -6.85
C MET A 1 -9.57 0.32 -6.78
N PHE A 2 -8.99 0.14 -5.59
CA PHE A 2 -7.67 -0.51 -5.44
C PHE A 2 -7.69 -2.02 -5.77
N GLU A 3 -8.51 -2.82 -5.07
CA GLU A 3 -8.61 -4.27 -5.30
C GLU A 3 -9.08 -4.64 -6.72
N SER A 4 -9.99 -3.84 -7.29
CA SER A 4 -10.51 -4.07 -8.65
C SER A 4 -9.44 -4.03 -9.74
N GLN A 5 -8.29 -3.41 -9.47
CA GLN A 5 -7.15 -3.35 -10.39
C GLN A 5 -6.27 -4.62 -10.34
N LYS A 6 -6.44 -5.49 -9.33
CA LYS A 6 -5.69 -6.76 -9.19
C LYS A 6 -5.76 -7.62 -10.45
N LYS A 7 -6.94 -7.72 -11.06
CA LYS A 7 -7.18 -8.51 -12.28
C LYS A 7 -6.37 -8.04 -13.50
N SER A 8 -5.89 -6.80 -13.46
CA SER A 8 -5.14 -6.18 -14.56
C SER A 8 -3.63 -6.27 -14.37
N TYR A 9 -3.13 -6.83 -13.26
CA TYR A 9 -1.70 -7.02 -13.03
C TYR A 9 -1.31 -8.48 -13.17
N ASN A 10 -0.29 -8.75 -14.00
CA ASN A 10 0.33 -10.06 -14.11
C ASN A 10 1.71 -10.02 -13.42
N TYR A 11 1.84 -10.79 -12.33
CA TYR A 11 3.06 -10.83 -11.52
C TYR A 11 4.24 -11.50 -12.25
N GLU A 12 3.98 -12.56 -13.02
CA GLU A 12 5.03 -13.37 -13.64
C GLU A 12 5.85 -12.54 -14.63
N ASN A 13 5.17 -11.80 -15.50
CA ASN A 13 5.79 -10.93 -16.49
C ASN A 13 5.93 -9.46 -16.04
N ASN A 14 5.47 -9.12 -14.83
CA ASN A 14 5.43 -7.77 -14.28
C ASN A 14 4.74 -6.74 -15.19
N THR A 15 3.68 -7.13 -15.88
CA THR A 15 2.95 -6.25 -16.81
C THR A 15 1.54 -5.94 -16.34
N CYS A 16 0.95 -4.90 -16.94
CA CYS A 16 -0.43 -4.54 -16.70
C CYS A 16 -1.23 -4.51 -18.00
N THR A 17 -2.37 -5.19 -18.03
CA THR A 17 -3.31 -5.18 -19.16
C THR A 17 -4.31 -4.02 -19.09
N GLY A 18 -4.27 -3.26 -18.00
CA GLY A 18 -5.08 -2.07 -17.74
C GLY A 18 -4.53 -1.30 -16.54
N LEU A 19 -5.35 -0.50 -15.88
CA LEU A 19 -4.93 0.22 -14.67
C LEU A 19 -4.61 -0.77 -13.54
N CYS A 20 -3.37 -0.74 -13.05
CA CYS A 20 -2.87 -1.62 -12.00
C CYS A 20 -2.09 -0.88 -10.90
N GLY A 21 -1.74 0.39 -11.11
CA GLY A 21 -0.77 1.11 -10.28
C GLY A 21 -1.23 1.27 -8.83
N SER A 22 -2.54 1.44 -8.62
CA SER A 22 -3.11 1.55 -7.27
C SER A 22 -3.05 0.22 -6.53
N TYR A 23 -3.32 -0.91 -7.20
CA TYR A 23 -3.12 -2.24 -6.63
C TYR A 23 -1.64 -2.50 -6.30
N ARG A 24 -0.73 -2.24 -7.25
CA ARG A 24 0.71 -2.47 -7.06
C ARG A 24 1.27 -1.71 -5.86
N ARG A 25 0.83 -0.46 -5.64
CA ARG A 25 1.19 0.33 -4.45
C ARG A 25 0.69 -0.31 -3.15
N MET A 26 -0.54 -0.81 -3.12
CA MET A 26 -1.13 -1.43 -1.93
C MET A 26 -0.42 -2.70 -1.47
N VAL A 27 0.13 -3.47 -2.41
CA VAL A 27 0.81 -4.74 -2.11
C VAL A 27 2.34 -4.62 -2.06
N TRP A 28 2.87 -3.40 -1.99
CA TRP A 28 4.31 -3.17 -1.99
C TRP A 28 4.95 -3.61 -0.67
N SER A 29 5.77 -4.66 -0.70
CA SER A 29 6.31 -5.36 0.47
C SER A 29 7.18 -4.51 1.37
N THR A 30 7.85 -3.49 0.84
CA THR A 30 8.67 -2.60 1.67
C THR A 30 7.85 -1.51 2.35
N ALA A 31 6.63 -1.21 1.88
CA ALA A 31 5.76 -0.23 2.52
C ALA A 31 5.28 -0.77 3.88
N SER A 32 5.55 -0.02 4.94
CA SER A 32 5.26 -0.40 6.33
C SER A 32 4.34 0.59 7.04
N SER A 33 4.05 1.73 6.44
CA SER A 33 3.11 2.71 6.99
C SER A 33 2.30 3.36 5.89
N VAL A 34 1.05 3.70 6.22
CA VAL A 34 0.13 4.43 5.36
C VAL A 34 -0.45 5.61 6.12
N GLY A 35 -0.48 6.77 5.49
CA GLY A 35 -1.19 7.95 6.00
C GLY A 35 -2.18 8.42 4.94
N CYS A 36 -3.45 8.58 5.31
CA CYS A 36 -4.49 9.02 4.39
C CYS A 36 -5.14 10.31 4.88
N TYR A 37 -5.58 11.13 3.93
CA TYR A 37 -6.36 12.33 4.17
C TYR A 37 -7.55 12.35 3.21
N GLN A 38 -8.71 12.77 3.71
CA GLN A 38 -9.92 12.94 2.92
C GLN A 38 -10.39 14.38 3.04
N HIS A 39 -10.73 14.98 1.91
CA HIS A 39 -11.28 16.33 1.84
C HIS A 39 -12.60 16.33 1.11
N TYR A 40 -13.54 17.12 1.60
CA TYR A 40 -14.82 17.38 0.96
C TYR A 40 -14.72 18.65 0.13
N CYS A 41 -15.07 18.55 -1.15
CA CYS A 41 -15.10 19.66 -2.08
C CYS A 41 -16.55 19.95 -2.46
N GLU A 42 -17.04 21.11 -2.04
CA GLU A 42 -18.29 21.67 -2.56
C GLU A 42 -18.10 22.00 -4.04
N ARG A 43 -18.94 21.43 -4.90
CA ARG A 43 -18.99 21.80 -6.31
C ARG A 43 -20.09 22.83 -6.51
N ASN A 44 -19.69 24.05 -6.86
CA ASN A 44 -20.61 25.08 -7.34
C ASN A 44 -20.87 24.84 -8.84
N GLY A 45 -22.14 24.60 -9.24
CA GLY A 45 -22.57 24.41 -10.64
C GLY A 45 -23.43 23.16 -10.91
N ASP A 46 -23.60 22.83 -12.19
CA ASP A 46 -24.55 21.82 -12.76
C ASP A 46 -24.31 20.35 -12.36
N SER A 47 -23.35 20.11 -11.46
CA SER A 47 -23.02 18.79 -10.92
C SER A 47 -23.51 18.70 -9.47
N THR A 48 -24.70 18.17 -9.26
CA THR A 48 -25.38 18.08 -7.94
C THR A 48 -24.75 17.10 -6.95
N LYS A 49 -23.63 16.44 -7.28
CA LYS A 49 -22.98 15.47 -6.40
C LYS A 49 -21.75 16.08 -5.74
N PRO A 50 -21.69 16.13 -4.39
CA PRO A 50 -20.49 16.52 -3.69
C PRO A 50 -19.30 15.61 -4.03
N LEU A 51 -18.10 16.19 -4.10
CA LEU A 51 -16.88 15.45 -4.41
C LEU A 51 -16.07 15.22 -3.13
N HIS A 52 -15.77 13.96 -2.83
CA HIS A 52 -14.77 13.63 -1.81
C HIS A 52 -13.46 13.22 -2.49
N ILE A 53 -12.37 13.90 -2.15
CA ILE A 53 -11.02 13.56 -2.59
C ILE A 53 -10.32 12.83 -1.45
N MET A 54 -9.80 11.64 -1.71
CA MET A 54 -8.98 10.89 -0.76
C MET A 54 -7.58 10.70 -1.34
N ALA A 55 -6.56 11.04 -0.56
CA ALA A 55 -5.17 10.80 -0.89
C ALA A 55 -4.53 9.94 0.21
N CYS A 56 -3.75 8.95 -0.19
CA CYS A 56 -2.98 8.11 0.73
C CYS A 56 -1.50 8.11 0.31
N LEU A 57 -0.64 8.29 1.29
CA LEU A 57 0.81 8.22 1.17
C LEU A 57 1.29 6.93 1.83
N LEU A 58 2.22 6.24 1.16
CA LEU A 58 2.85 5.01 1.64
C LEU A 58 4.31 5.30 1.97
N LYS A 59 4.79 4.75 3.09
CA LYS A 59 6.19 4.85 3.53
C LYS A 59 6.80 3.47 3.75
N PRO A 60 8.04 3.22 3.29
CA PRO A 60 8.79 3.98 2.28
C PRO A 60 8.02 4.10 0.96
N VAL A 61 8.34 5.14 0.20
CA VAL A 61 7.71 5.39 -1.11
C VAL A 61 8.17 4.34 -2.12
N VAL A 62 7.29 3.99 -3.05
CA VAL A 62 7.64 3.16 -4.21
C VAL A 62 8.51 3.99 -5.15
N LEU A 63 9.81 3.67 -5.24
CA LEU A 63 10.76 4.38 -6.09
C LEU A 63 10.91 3.73 -7.48
N ASP A 64 10.87 2.41 -7.58
CA ASP A 64 11.02 1.69 -8.86
C ASP A 64 9.72 1.03 -9.31
N VAL A 65 9.14 1.57 -10.39
CA VAL A 65 7.91 1.05 -11.01
C VAL A 65 8.16 -0.16 -11.92
N ASN A 66 9.41 -0.51 -12.18
CA ASN A 66 9.81 -1.69 -12.96
C ASN A 66 10.08 -2.91 -12.06
N GLU A 67 10.11 -2.74 -10.74
CA GLU A 67 10.21 -3.84 -9.79
C GLU A 67 8.86 -4.52 -9.52
N ARG A 68 8.94 -5.77 -9.08
CA ARG A 68 7.78 -6.50 -8.57
C ARG A 68 7.47 -6.01 -7.16
N PRO A 69 6.18 -5.88 -6.80
CA PRO A 69 5.81 -5.30 -5.51
C PRO A 69 6.23 -6.14 -4.30
N TYR A 70 6.44 -7.44 -4.48
CA TYR A 70 6.89 -8.36 -3.44
C TYR A 70 7.69 -9.51 -4.06
N LYS A 71 8.45 -10.24 -3.25
CA LYS A 71 9.08 -11.50 -3.66
C LYS A 71 8.06 -12.64 -3.60
N LYS A 72 8.06 -13.51 -4.61
CA LYS A 72 7.22 -14.72 -4.64
C LYS A 72 7.87 -15.79 -3.77
N GLY A 73 7.10 -16.38 -2.86
CA GLY A 73 7.60 -17.40 -1.94
C GLY A 73 6.58 -17.76 -0.88
N ARG A 74 7.01 -18.58 0.08
CA ARG A 74 6.21 -18.88 1.27
C ARG A 74 6.06 -17.59 2.09
N PRO A 75 4.85 -17.23 2.56
CA PRO A 75 4.67 -16.04 3.39
C PRO A 75 5.64 -16.03 4.57
N CYS A 76 6.20 -14.85 4.84
CA CYS A 76 7.12 -14.60 5.96
C CYS A 76 8.47 -15.36 5.95
N SER A 77 8.82 -16.10 4.89
CA SER A 77 10.08 -16.84 4.84
C SER A 77 11.34 -15.95 4.75
N GLU A 78 11.17 -14.68 4.37
CA GLU A 78 12.23 -13.69 4.21
C GLU A 78 11.93 -12.38 4.97
N CYS A 79 11.26 -12.46 6.14
CA CYS A 79 11.00 -11.27 6.93
C CYS A 79 12.30 -10.64 7.47
N PRO A 80 12.50 -9.31 7.32
CA PRO A 80 13.77 -8.67 7.66
C PRO A 80 14.05 -8.55 9.18
N TYR A 81 13.02 -8.64 10.05
CA TYR A 81 13.15 -8.38 11.49
C TYR A 81 12.91 -9.62 12.39
N GLY A 82 12.79 -10.82 11.79
CA GLY A 82 12.51 -12.07 12.49
C GLY A 82 11.26 -12.78 11.97
N PRO A 83 10.94 -13.98 12.52
CA PRO A 83 9.88 -14.86 12.00
C PRO A 83 8.45 -14.42 12.36
N ASP A 84 8.29 -13.31 13.09
CA ASP A 84 6.98 -12.87 13.55
C ASP A 84 6.08 -12.56 12.34
N CYS A 85 5.07 -13.40 12.20
CA CYS A 85 4.22 -13.47 11.03
C CYS A 85 2.77 -13.43 11.48
N LYS A 86 2.07 -12.35 11.11
CA LYS A 86 0.65 -12.17 11.43
C LYS A 86 -0.12 -12.02 10.14
N ARG A 87 -1.11 -12.90 9.90
CA ARG A 87 -1.94 -12.87 8.68
C ARG A 87 -1.10 -12.79 7.40
N ASN A 88 -0.07 -13.64 7.31
CA ASN A 88 0.86 -13.71 6.17
C ASN A 88 1.70 -12.43 5.92
N GLN A 89 1.84 -11.56 6.92
CA GLN A 89 2.64 -10.34 6.84
C GLN A 89 3.71 -10.34 7.93
N CYS A 90 4.89 -9.82 7.58
CA CYS A 90 5.95 -9.57 8.55
C CYS A 90 5.50 -8.49 9.53
N THR A 91 5.66 -8.75 10.82
CA THR A 91 5.48 -7.73 11.85
C THR A 91 6.83 -7.14 12.23
N GLN A 92 6.89 -5.83 12.43
CA GLN A 92 8.05 -5.24 13.12
C GLN A 92 8.04 -5.79 14.55
N LYS A 93 9.20 -6.17 15.09
CA LYS A 93 9.32 -6.32 16.55
C LYS A 93 8.89 -4.98 17.16
N GLU A 94 8.00 -5.01 18.15
CA GLU A 94 7.72 -3.80 18.94
C GLU A 94 9.05 -3.30 19.48
N MET A 95 9.58 -2.21 18.93
CA MET A 95 10.52 -1.39 19.65
C MET A 95 9.67 -0.71 20.70
N THR A 96 9.75 -1.22 21.94
CA THR A 96 9.19 -0.61 23.13
C THR A 96 9.65 0.84 23.11
N THR A 97 8.77 1.73 22.62
CA THR A 97 9.02 3.15 22.69
C THR A 97 8.78 3.47 24.13
N THR A 98 9.86 3.48 24.92
CA THR A 98 9.85 4.15 26.21
C THR A 98 9.50 5.59 25.92
N SER A 99 8.22 5.92 26.09
CA SER A 99 7.76 7.31 26.12
C SER A 99 8.66 8.06 27.10
N PRO A 100 9.29 9.18 26.71
CA PRO A 100 9.95 10.02 27.69
C PRO A 100 8.84 10.56 28.61
N THR A 101 8.88 10.14 29.87
CA THR A 101 8.10 10.73 30.95
C THR A 101 8.35 12.24 30.96
N SER A 102 7.28 13.02 30.77
CA SER A 102 7.29 14.46 31.08
C SER A 102 7.13 14.68 32.57
#